data_AF-A0A525C413-F1
#
_entry.id   AF-A0A525C413-F1
#
_cell.length_a   1.000
_cell.length_b   1.000
_cell.length_c   1.000
_cell.angle_alpha   90.00
_cell.angle_beta   90.00
_cell.angle_gamma   90.00
#
_symmetry.space_group_name_H-M   'P 1'
#
loop_
_entity.id
_entity.type
_entity.pdbx_description
1 polymer ?
#
loop_
_entity_poly.entity_id
_entity_poly.type
_entity_poly.pdbx_seq_one_letter_code
_entity_poly.pdbx_strand_id
1 'polypeptide(L)'
;MDPEDRRAFEALRMVYGQGMLNGPFAILVTDSRSMMGLNDRVKLRPLVVAEKDDMVFMSSEESSIREVCRDLDKVWAPKAGEPVIVELEN
;
A
#
# COMPACT_ATOMS: atom_id res chain seq x y z
N MET A 1 -13.21 -0.17 16.13
CA MET A 1 -11.89 0.33 16.54
C MET A 1 -11.84 0.25 18.04
N ASP A 2 -10.83 -0.41 18.58
CA ASP A 2 -10.64 -0.53 20.02
C ASP A 2 -10.42 0.87 20.64
N PRO A 3 -10.91 1.16 21.85
CA PRO A 3 -10.51 2.35 22.61
C PRO A 3 -9.00 2.63 22.64
N GLU A 4 -8.15 1.60 22.65
CA GLU A 4 -6.71 1.76 22.61
C GLU A 4 -6.22 2.28 21.25
N ASP A 5 -6.63 1.66 20.14
CA ASP A 5 -6.32 2.11 18.78
C ASP A 5 -6.72 3.57 18.57
N ARG A 6 -7.91 3.94 19.07
CA ARG A 6 -8.42 5.30 18.95
C ARG A 6 -7.49 6.30 19.64
N ARG A 7 -7.06 6.01 20.87
CA ARG A 7 -6.13 6.89 21.61
C ARG A 7 -4.79 7.01 20.89
N ALA A 8 -4.28 5.91 20.34
CA ALA A 8 -3.03 5.92 19.57
C ALA A 8 -3.15 6.80 18.31
N PHE A 9 -4.23 6.67 17.53
CA PHE A 9 -4.45 7.49 16.34
C PHE A 9 -4.69 8.97 16.65
N GLU A 10 -5.40 9.28 17.74
CA GLU A 10 -5.55 10.66 18.22
C GLU A 10 -4.20 11.27 18.59
N ALA A 11 -3.35 10.54 19.31
CA ALA A 11 -2.00 10.98 19.66
C ALA A 11 -1.12 11.24 18.42
N LEU A 12 -1.10 10.29 17.47
CA LEU A 12 -0.34 10.45 16.21
C LEU A 12 -0.79 11.69 15.45
N ARG A 13 -2.10 11.95 15.36
CA ARG A 13 -2.64 13.12 14.65
C ARG A 13 -2.31 14.44 15.33
N MET A 14 -2.28 14.48 16.66
CA MET A 14 -1.88 15.68 17.42
C MET A 14 -0.40 15.99 17.24
N VAL A 15 0.47 14.98 17.28
CA VAL A 15 1.93 15.16 17.21
C VAL A 15 2.40 15.43 15.78
N TYR A 16 1.89 14.66 14.81
CA TYR A 16 2.35 14.67 13.42
C TYR A 16 1.37 15.37 12.47
N GLY A 17 0.49 16.25 12.97
CA GLY A 17 -0.52 16.93 12.17
C GLY A 17 0.05 17.65 10.94
N GLN A 18 1.24 18.24 11.05
CA GLN A 18 1.94 18.91 9.94
C GLN A 18 2.54 17.94 8.90
N GLY A 19 2.78 16.68 9.28
CA GLY A 19 3.29 15.62 8.41
C GLY A 19 2.19 14.77 7.77
N MET A 20 0.92 15.11 8.00
CA MET A 20 -0.21 14.38 7.43
C MET A 20 -0.25 14.54 5.91
N LEU A 21 -0.15 13.43 5.19
CA LEU A 21 -0.32 13.40 3.74
C LEU A 21 -1.80 13.57 3.40
N ASN A 22 -2.15 14.73 2.84
CA ASN A 22 -3.50 15.04 2.36
C ASN A 22 -3.46 15.25 0.84
N GLY A 23 -4.41 14.64 0.13
CA GLY A 23 -4.55 14.73 -1.33
C GLY A 23 -4.41 13.37 -2.02
N PRO A 24 -4.61 13.32 -3.35
CA PRO A 24 -4.49 12.10 -4.14
C PRO A 24 -3.06 11.55 -4.14
N PHE A 25 -2.87 10.30 -3.71
CA PHE A 25 -1.57 9.64 -3.84
C PHE A 25 -1.70 8.11 -3.94
N ALA A 26 -0.72 7.52 -4.60
CA ALA A 26 -0.37 6.12 -4.54
C ALA A 26 1.16 6.08 -4.41
N ILE A 27 1.68 5.55 -3.31
CA ILE A 27 3.12 5.54 -3.02
C ILE A 27 3.60 4.12 -2.78
N LEU A 28 4.83 3.87 -3.20
CA LEU A 28 5.61 2.68 -2.84
C LEU A 28 6.80 3.14 -2.02
N VAL A 29 6.98 2.55 -0.84
CA VAL A 29 8.10 2.80 0.07
C VAL A 29 8.79 1.46 0.29
N THR A 30 10.10 1.41 0.17
CA THR A 30 10.86 0.17 0.30
C THR A 30 12.19 0.40 1.00
N ASP A 31 12.64 -0.62 1.72
CA ASP A 31 14.00 -0.75 2.25
C ASP A 31 14.57 -2.12 1.86
N SER A 32 15.72 -2.49 2.42
CA SER A 32 16.36 -3.77 2.08
C SER A 32 15.62 -5.02 2.59
N ARG A 33 14.56 -4.85 3.39
CA ARG A 33 13.85 -5.96 4.05
C ARG A 33 12.37 -5.99 3.71
N SER A 34 11.81 -4.91 3.17
CA SER A 34 10.38 -4.76 3.01
C SER A 34 9.98 -3.80 1.91
N MET A 35 8.75 -3.96 1.46
CA MET A 35 8.06 -3.04 0.55
C MET A 35 6.65 -2.75 1.09
N MET A 36 6.23 -1.50 1.03
CA MET A 36 4.89 -1.05 1.38
C MET A 36 4.27 -0.25 0.23
N GLY A 37 3.07 -0.63 -0.19
CA GLY A 37 2.21 0.16 -1.06
C GLY A 37 1.05 0.78 -0.29
N LEU A 38 0.75 2.06 -0.54
CA LEU A 38 -0.34 2.78 0.13
C LEU A 38 -1.02 3.79 -0.81
N ASN A 39 -2.35 3.87 -0.70
CA ASN A 39 -3.15 4.93 -1.33
C ASN A 39 -3.64 5.96 -0.32
N ASP A 40 -4.05 7.11 -0.86
CA ASP A 40 -4.84 8.07 -0.12
C ASP A 40 -6.18 7.48 0.36
N ARG A 41 -6.74 8.11 1.39
CA ARG A 41 -7.95 7.66 2.08
C ARG A 41 -9.21 7.63 1.20
N VAL A 42 -9.21 8.33 0.06
CA VAL A 42 -10.35 8.38 -0.88
C VAL A 42 -10.07 7.54 -2.14
N LYS A 43 -8.84 7.03 -2.29
CA LYS A 43 -8.36 6.23 -3.43
C LYS A 43 -8.53 6.95 -4.77
N LEU A 44 -8.00 8.17 -4.82
CA LEU A 44 -8.04 9.02 -6.02
C LEU A 44 -6.94 8.69 -7.03
N ARG A 45 -5.98 7.84 -6.65
CA ARG A 45 -4.97 7.25 -7.54
C ARG A 45 -5.07 5.73 -7.54
N PRO A 46 -4.90 5.08 -8.70
CA PRO A 46 -4.96 3.63 -8.77
C PRO A 46 -3.70 3.02 -8.14
N LEU A 47 -3.89 1.86 -7.52
CA LEU A 47 -2.85 0.93 -7.09
C LEU A 47 -3.41 -0.47 -7.29
N VAL A 48 -2.67 -1.27 -8.04
CA VAL A 48 -2.93 -2.68 -8.29
C VAL A 48 -1.80 -3.45 -7.66
N VAL A 49 -2.15 -4.49 -6.92
CA VAL A 49 -1.21 -5.44 -6.35
C VAL A 49 -1.51 -6.81 -6.96
N ALA A 50 -0.45 -7.56 -7.25
CA ALA A 50 -0.56 -8.92 -7.72
C ALA A 50 0.48 -9.81 -7.05
N GLU A 51 0.18 -11.10 -6.99
CA GLU A 51 1.05 -12.14 -6.44
C GLU A 51 1.30 -13.21 -7.52
N LYS A 52 2.53 -13.72 -7.59
CA LYS A 52 2.90 -14.93 -8.34
C LYS A 52 3.98 -15.66 -7.56
N ASP A 53 3.74 -16.89 -7.14
CA ASP A 53 4.68 -17.68 -6.36
C ASP A 53 5.19 -16.89 -5.11
N ASP A 54 6.49 -16.57 -5.04
CA ASP A 54 7.13 -15.78 -3.98
C ASP A 54 7.26 -14.29 -4.32
N MET A 55 6.74 -13.86 -5.47
CA MET A 55 6.84 -12.48 -5.95
C MET A 55 5.56 -11.69 -5.69
N VAL A 56 5.73 -10.46 -5.22
CA VAL A 56 4.66 -9.46 -5.12
C VAL A 56 4.95 -8.30 -6.06
N PHE A 57 3.95 -7.91 -6.84
CA PHE A 57 4.02 -6.81 -7.80
C PHE A 57 3.08 -5.69 -7.37
N MET A 58 3.50 -4.44 -7.54
CA MET A 58 2.66 -3.27 -7.33
C MET A 58 2.81 -2.29 -8.49
N SER A 59 1.70 -1.80 -9.03
CA SER A 59 1.68 -0.88 -10.18
C SER A 59 0.44 0.02 -10.16
N SER A 60 0.45 1.08 -10.96
CA SER A 60 -0.77 1.87 -11.22
C SER A 60 -1.80 1.10 -12.05
N GLU A 61 -1.36 0.11 -12.83
CA GLU A 61 -2.21 -0.69 -13.72
C GLU A 61 -1.78 -2.17 -13.75
N GLU A 62 -2.74 -3.06 -13.95
CA GLU A 62 -2.50 -4.50 -14.12
C GLU A 62 -1.73 -4.81 -15.43
N SER A 63 -1.95 -4.01 -16.48
CA SER A 63 -1.30 -4.14 -17.80
C SER A 63 0.23 -4.17 -17.67
N SER A 64 0.79 -3.25 -16.86
CA SER A 64 2.24 -3.15 -16.65
C SER A 64 2.79 -4.36 -15.88
N ILE A 65 2.01 -4.91 -14.95
CA ILE A 65 2.40 -6.14 -14.23
C ILE A 65 2.43 -7.31 -15.21
N ARG A 66 1.40 -7.42 -16.07
CA ARG A 66 1.29 -8.51 -17.05
C ARG A 66 2.35 -8.49 -18.14
N GLU A 67 2.93 -7.33 -18.41
CA GLU A 67 4.09 -7.23 -19.31
C GLU A 67 5.32 -7.93 -18.72
N VAL A 68 5.47 -7.91 -17.39
CA VAL A 68 6.57 -8.59 -16.68
C VAL A 68 6.21 -10.05 -16.38
N CYS A 69 5.00 -10.30 -15.87
CA CYS A 69 4.52 -11.63 -15.49
C CYS A 69 3.08 -11.83 -15.95
N ARG A 70 2.91 -12.59 -17.05
CA ARG A 70 1.59 -12.78 -17.68
C ARG A 70 0.63 -13.61 -16.84
N ASP A 71 1.15 -14.62 -16.15
CA ASP A 71 0.37 -15.61 -15.40
C ASP A 71 0.47 -15.31 -13.91
N LEU A 72 -0.56 -14.64 -13.36
CA LEU A 72 -0.63 -14.16 -11.98
C LEU A 72 -1.60 -15.02 -11.18
N ASP A 73 -1.26 -15.36 -9.94
CA ASP A 73 -2.10 -16.21 -9.08
C ASP A 73 -3.24 -15.39 -8.45
N LYS A 74 -2.98 -14.11 -8.20
CA LYS A 74 -3.94 -13.19 -7.60
C LYS A 74 -3.67 -11.76 -8.05
N VAL A 75 -4.75 -11.02 -8.30
CA VAL A 75 -4.69 -9.59 -8.62
C VAL A 75 -5.81 -8.88 -7.87
N TRP A 76 -5.51 -7.76 -7.22
CA TRP A 76 -6.50 -6.94 -6.56
C TRP A 76 -6.07 -5.47 -6.48
N ALA A 77 -7.04 -4.60 -6.21
CA ALA A 77 -6.77 -3.20 -5.87
C ALA A 77 -7.01 -3.00 -4.37
N PRO A 78 -6.01 -2.66 -3.55
CA PRO A 78 -6.15 -2.47 -2.10
C PRO A 78 -7.25 -1.47 -1.74
N LYS A 79 -7.87 -1.60 -0.57
CA LYS A 79 -8.88 -0.61 -0.14
C LYS A 79 -8.23 0.74 0.14
N ALA A 80 -9.03 1.80 0.05
CA ALA A 80 -8.56 3.16 0.27
C ALA A 80 -7.91 3.34 1.65
N GLY A 81 -6.70 3.87 1.70
CA GLY A 81 -5.96 4.07 2.95
C GLY A 81 -5.47 2.80 3.65
N GLU A 82 -5.70 1.60 3.09
CA GLU A 82 -5.17 0.35 3.64
C GLU A 82 -3.80 0.05 3.00
N PRO A 83 -2.72 -0.04 3.80
CA PRO A 83 -1.41 -0.40 3.27
C PRO A 83 -1.34 -1.89 2.92
N VAL A 84 -0.59 -2.21 1.87
CA VAL A 84 -0.09 -3.57 1.64
C VAL A 84 1.39 -3.58 2.00
N ILE A 85 1.77 -4.41 2.97
CA ILE A 85 3.15 -4.54 3.45
C ILE A 85 3.63 -5.94 3.15
N VAL A 86 4.80 -6.03 2.52
CA VAL A 86 5.46 -7.28 2.13
C VAL A 86 6.84 -7.30 2.76
N GLU A 87 7.19 -8.40 3.41
CA GLU A 87 8.56 -8.67 3.86
C GLU A 87 9.30 -9.43 2.76
N LEU A 88 10.53 -9.02 2.48
CA LEU A 88 11.40 -9.69 1.52
C LEU A 88 12.20 -10.77 2.24
N GLU A 89 12.19 -11.97 1.68
CA GLU A 89 13.10 -13.03 2.12
C GLU A 89 14.54 -12.63 1.76
N ASN A 90 15.45 -12.80 2.72
CA ASN A 90 16.89 -12.55 2.54
C ASN A 90 17.63 -13.87 2.34
#